data_AF-A0A2A4WU57-F1
#
_entry.id   AF-A0A2A4WU57-F1
#
_cell.length_a   1.000
_cell.length_b   1.000
_cell.length_c   1.000
_cell.angle_alpha   90.00
_cell.angle_beta   90.00
_cell.angle_gamma   90.00
#
_symmetry.space_group_name_H-M   'P 1'
#
loop_
_entity.id
_entity.type
_entity.pdbx_description
1 polymer ?
#
loop_
_entity_poly.entity_id
_entity_poly.type
_entity_poly.pdbx_seq_one_letter_code
_entity_poly.pdbx_strand_id
1 'polypeptide(L)'
;MVRVLIYLAWVMTLIACSRQPVEPESADTAEVQAFMADASALARGQAIFAGSCASFCHTMETEAELDASFLFDCQWNHGSTDQDIFNTVTNGVIGTRMVGFGSNFPEGDDDLWKVIAYLRSNQQAC
;
A
#
# COMPACT_ATOMS: atom_id res chain seq x y z
N MET A 1 64.65 -34.58 -12.44
CA MET A 1 63.70 -34.27 -13.55
C MET A 1 62.37 -34.89 -13.13
N VAL A 2 61.21 -34.24 -13.05
CA VAL A 2 60.79 -32.84 -13.27
C VAL A 2 59.88 -32.41 -12.10
N ARG A 3 59.75 -31.10 -11.88
CA ARG A 3 58.91 -30.49 -10.82
C ARG A 3 57.44 -30.93 -10.94
N VAL A 4 56.85 -31.44 -9.87
CA VAL A 4 55.38 -31.44 -9.69
C VAL A 4 55.07 -30.60 -8.46
N LEU A 5 54.57 -29.40 -8.73
CA LEU A 5 54.28 -28.38 -7.73
C LEU A 5 53.03 -28.76 -6.94
N ILE A 6 53.23 -28.87 -5.62
CA ILE A 6 52.42 -28.22 -4.58
C ILE A 6 51.25 -27.40 -5.14
N TYR A 7 50.03 -27.92 -5.00
CA TYR A 7 48.84 -27.09 -4.77
C TYR A 7 48.00 -27.72 -3.67
N LEU A 8 48.16 -27.16 -2.46
CA LEU A 8 47.15 -27.19 -1.40
C LEU A 8 45.91 -26.38 -1.83
N ALA A 9 44.81 -26.56 -1.09
CA ALA A 9 43.58 -25.74 -1.12
C ALA A 9 42.74 -25.87 -2.42
N TRP A 10 41.42 -25.62 -2.49
CA TRP A 10 40.34 -25.33 -1.51
C TRP A 10 38.98 -25.56 -2.23
N VAL A 11 37.81 -25.72 -1.59
CA VAL A 11 37.39 -25.74 -0.17
C VAL A 11 36.18 -26.70 -0.03
N MET A 12 35.56 -26.84 1.14
CA MET A 12 34.29 -27.59 1.31
C MET A 12 33.12 -26.88 0.60
N THR A 13 32.40 -27.58 -0.29
CA THR A 13 31.10 -27.12 -0.81
C THR A 13 30.03 -27.22 0.28
N LEU A 14 29.87 -26.13 1.04
CA LEU A 14 28.72 -25.96 1.92
C LEU A 14 27.46 -25.80 1.06
N ILE A 15 26.48 -26.67 1.32
CA ILE A 15 25.11 -26.51 0.83
C ILE A 15 24.51 -25.32 1.58
N ALA A 16 24.61 -24.13 0.98
CA ALA A 16 23.91 -22.96 1.48
C ALA A 16 22.42 -23.12 1.16
N CYS A 17 21.59 -23.37 2.19
CA CYS A 17 20.16 -23.16 2.08
C CYS A 17 19.94 -21.71 1.66
N SER A 18 19.40 -21.49 0.47
CA SER A 18 19.03 -20.17 -0.04
C SER A 18 17.84 -19.64 0.76
N ARG A 19 18.12 -19.08 1.94
CA ARG A 19 17.19 -18.22 2.64
C ARG A 19 17.04 -16.98 1.78
N GLN A 20 15.98 -16.93 0.97
CA GLN A 20 15.57 -15.69 0.31
C GLN A 20 15.51 -14.60 1.38
N PRO A 21 16.11 -13.42 1.14
CA PRO A 21 15.72 -12.24 1.89
C PRO A 21 14.21 -12.11 1.71
N VAL A 22 13.46 -12.20 2.81
CA VAL A 22 12.11 -11.63 2.83
C VAL A 22 12.39 -10.14 2.75
N GLU A 23 12.17 -9.55 1.58
CA GLU A 23 12.22 -8.10 1.44
C GLU A 23 11.26 -7.50 2.47
N PRO A 24 11.63 -6.40 3.15
CA PRO A 24 10.77 -5.82 4.16
C PRO A 24 9.46 -5.46 3.48
N GLU A 25 8.37 -5.98 4.02
CA GLU A 25 6.99 -5.60 3.69
C GLU A 25 6.88 -4.08 3.94
N SER A 26 7.11 -3.30 2.88
CA SER A 26 7.16 -1.85 2.99
C SER A 26 5.74 -1.36 3.17
N ALA A 27 5.50 -0.59 4.24
CA ALA A 27 4.17 -0.06 4.53
C ALA A 27 3.61 0.75 3.34
N ASP A 28 4.50 1.38 2.57
CA ASP A 28 4.18 2.07 1.33
C ASP A 28 4.70 1.27 0.13
N THR A 29 3.91 1.24 -0.94
CA THR A 29 4.23 0.60 -2.23
C THR A 29 4.92 1.58 -3.19
N ALA A 30 5.81 1.08 -4.05
CA ALA A 30 6.44 1.90 -5.08
C ALA A 30 5.42 2.50 -6.09
N GLU A 31 4.27 1.84 -6.27
CA GLU A 31 3.17 2.30 -7.11
C GLU A 31 2.47 3.52 -6.52
N VAL A 32 2.09 3.47 -5.23
CA VAL A 32 1.50 4.62 -4.52
C VAL A 32 2.47 5.80 -4.49
N GLN A 33 3.77 5.56 -4.27
CA GLN A 33 4.79 6.62 -4.32
C GLN A 33 4.92 7.25 -5.73
N ALA A 34 4.76 6.46 -6.79
CA ALA A 34 4.74 6.98 -8.16
C ALA A 34 3.48 7.83 -8.43
N PHE A 35 2.30 7.38 -7.98
CA PHE A 35 1.06 8.16 -8.10
C PHE A 35 1.03 9.41 -7.23
N MET A 36 1.68 9.42 -6.05
CA MET A 36 1.88 10.63 -5.24
C MET A 36 2.72 11.70 -5.94
N ALA A 37 3.60 11.30 -6.87
CA ALA A 37 4.40 12.22 -7.69
C ALA A 37 3.67 12.70 -8.97
N ASP A 38 2.50 12.15 -9.30
CA ASP A 38 1.71 12.49 -10.48
C ASP A 38 0.45 13.29 -10.08
N ALA A 39 0.44 14.57 -10.46
CA ALA A 39 -0.68 15.47 -10.17
C ALA A 39 -2.02 15.02 -10.81
N SER A 40 -1.98 14.28 -11.92
CA SER A 40 -3.19 13.74 -12.57
C SER A 40 -3.72 12.51 -11.82
N ALA A 41 -2.82 11.66 -11.32
CA ALA A 41 -3.16 10.54 -10.44
C ALA A 41 -3.78 11.03 -9.13
N LEU A 42 -3.18 12.03 -8.48
CA LEU A 42 -3.73 12.65 -7.27
C LEU A 42 -5.10 13.30 -7.50
N ALA A 43 -5.26 14.08 -8.58
CA ALA A 43 -6.56 14.69 -8.92
C ALA A 43 -7.65 13.63 -9.17
N ARG A 44 -7.28 12.50 -9.77
CA ARG A 44 -8.17 11.36 -10.00
C ARG A 44 -8.53 10.65 -8.69
N GLY A 45 -7.55 10.35 -7.83
CA GLY A 45 -7.77 9.80 -6.50
C GLY A 45 -8.69 10.68 -5.64
N GLN A 46 -8.47 12.00 -5.67
CA GLN A 46 -9.33 12.99 -5.01
C GLN A 46 -10.78 12.93 -5.52
N ALA A 47 -10.99 12.89 -6.84
CA ALA A 47 -12.32 12.85 -7.42
C ALA A 47 -13.09 11.57 -7.04
N ILE A 48 -12.40 10.43 -7.02
CA ILE A 48 -12.98 9.14 -6.62
C ILE A 48 -13.28 9.12 -5.11
N PHE A 49 -12.37 9.60 -4.28
CA PHE A 49 -12.59 9.74 -2.83
C PHE A 49 -13.80 10.64 -2.53
N ALA A 50 -13.87 11.81 -3.16
CA ALA A 50 -14.98 12.74 -3.02
C ALA A 50 -16.32 12.10 -3.41
N GLY A 51 -16.38 11.47 -4.59
CA GLY A 51 -17.61 10.89 -5.13
C GLY A 51 -18.06 9.56 -4.50
N SER A 52 -17.12 8.75 -3.98
CA SER A 52 -17.39 7.36 -3.56
C SER A 52 -17.25 7.11 -2.06
N CYS A 53 -16.46 7.94 -1.36
CA CYS A 53 -16.16 7.76 0.06
C CYS A 53 -16.74 8.92 0.90
N ALA A 54 -16.37 10.16 0.54
CA ALA A 54 -16.72 11.35 1.31
C ALA A 54 -18.18 11.81 1.11
N SER A 55 -18.75 11.60 -0.08
CA SER A 55 -20.17 11.86 -0.33
C SER A 55 -21.14 10.95 0.47
N PHE A 56 -20.63 9.95 1.21
CA PHE A 56 -21.45 8.96 1.91
C PHE A 56 -21.15 8.83 3.40
N CYS A 57 -19.89 8.65 3.81
CA CYS A 57 -19.54 8.31 5.21
C CYS A 57 -18.25 8.93 5.74
N HIS A 58 -17.19 9.03 4.92
CA HIS A 58 -15.92 9.60 5.36
C HIS A 58 -15.90 11.13 5.22
N THR A 59 -14.91 11.81 5.81
CA THR A 59 -14.78 13.27 5.71
C THR A 59 -13.32 13.69 5.59
N MET A 60 -13.11 14.90 5.08
CA MET A 60 -11.83 15.63 5.15
C MET A 60 -11.77 16.61 6.33
N GLU A 61 -12.91 16.94 6.94
CA GLU A 61 -13.03 17.93 8.00
C GLU A 61 -12.92 17.26 9.37
N THR A 62 -11.97 17.70 10.20
CA THR A 62 -11.69 17.09 11.52
C THR A 62 -12.77 17.34 12.58
N GLU A 63 -13.69 18.27 12.34
CA GLU A 63 -14.73 18.69 13.31
C GLU A 63 -16.14 18.20 12.93
N ALA A 64 -16.29 17.38 11.89
CA ALA A 64 -17.58 16.79 11.55
C ALA A 64 -17.96 15.64 12.50
N GLU A 65 -19.25 15.45 12.75
CA GLU A 65 -19.76 14.25 13.42
C GLU A 65 -19.50 13.03 12.49
N LEU A 66 -18.68 12.09 12.95
CA LEU A 66 -18.11 11.04 12.11
C LEU A 66 -19.03 9.80 12.03
N ASP A 67 -19.66 9.58 10.87
CA ASP A 67 -20.36 8.33 10.50
C ASP A 67 -19.37 7.18 10.22
N ALA A 68 -18.11 7.51 9.86
CA ALA A 68 -17.00 6.58 9.68
C ALA A 68 -15.66 7.21 10.07
N SER A 69 -14.60 6.38 10.20
CA SER A 69 -13.26 6.82 10.61
C SER A 69 -12.70 7.96 9.75
N PHE A 70 -11.97 8.88 10.37
CA PHE A 70 -11.20 9.90 9.66
C PHE A 70 -9.96 9.25 9.05
N LEU A 71 -9.75 9.40 7.73
CA LEU A 71 -8.74 8.62 6.98
C LEU A 71 -7.44 9.37 6.71
N PHE A 72 -7.28 10.57 7.29
CA PHE A 72 -6.09 11.42 7.12
C PHE A 72 -5.28 11.59 8.41
N ASP A 73 -5.59 10.85 9.47
CA ASP A 73 -4.75 10.77 10.68
C ASP A 73 -3.92 9.47 10.70
N CYS A 74 -3.36 9.13 11.87
CA CYS A 74 -2.52 7.94 12.05
C CYS A 74 -3.29 6.70 12.55
N GLN A 75 -4.62 6.75 12.68
CA GLN A 75 -5.44 5.72 13.35
C GLN A 75 -6.11 4.77 12.34
N TRP A 76 -5.46 3.64 12.09
CA TRP A 76 -5.93 2.63 11.14
C TRP A 76 -6.50 1.40 11.84
N ASN A 77 -7.79 1.13 11.63
CA ASN A 77 -8.52 0.03 12.29
C ASN A 77 -8.31 -1.35 11.64
N HIS A 78 -7.79 -1.41 10.41
CA HIS A 78 -7.75 -2.62 9.56
C HIS A 78 -6.38 -2.89 8.95
N GLY A 79 -5.31 -2.40 9.59
CA GLY A 79 -3.96 -2.36 9.02
C GLY A 79 -3.70 -1.01 8.35
N SER A 80 -2.42 -0.62 8.30
CA SER A 80 -1.98 0.73 7.89
C SER A 80 -1.04 0.73 6.69
N THR A 81 -0.76 -0.44 6.10
CA THR A 81 0.00 -0.51 4.85
C THR A 81 -0.90 -0.17 3.66
N ASP A 82 -0.32 0.24 2.53
CA ASP A 82 -1.09 0.50 1.31
C ASP A 82 -1.89 -0.74 0.87
N GLN A 83 -1.31 -1.93 1.04
CA GLN A 83 -1.98 -3.19 0.71
C GLN A 83 -3.13 -3.51 1.69
N ASP A 84 -3.03 -3.15 2.97
CA ASP A 84 -4.14 -3.27 3.93
C ASP A 84 -5.30 -2.36 3.55
N ILE A 85 -5.01 -1.12 3.15
CA ILE A 85 -6.02 -0.15 2.71
C ILE A 85 -6.67 -0.64 1.40
N PHE A 86 -5.87 -1.10 0.43
CA PHE A 86 -6.36 -1.71 -0.81
C PHE A 86 -7.29 -2.89 -0.51
N ASN A 87 -6.87 -3.81 0.35
CA ASN A 87 -7.65 -4.98 0.75
C ASN A 87 -8.95 -4.57 1.47
N THR A 88 -8.89 -3.57 2.34
CA THR A 88 -10.05 -3.06 3.10
C THR A 88 -11.08 -2.42 2.17
N VAL A 89 -10.67 -1.59 1.21
CA VAL A 89 -11.60 -0.96 0.25
C VAL A 89 -12.12 -1.98 -0.78
N THR A 90 -11.28 -2.92 -1.22
CA THR A 90 -11.67 -4.00 -2.15
C THR A 90 -12.77 -4.89 -1.54
N ASN A 91 -12.57 -5.36 -0.30
CA ASN A 91 -13.44 -6.36 0.33
C ASN A 91 -14.55 -5.74 1.21
N GLY A 92 -14.39 -4.50 1.66
CA GLY A 92 -15.25 -3.87 2.65
C GLY A 92 -14.99 -4.39 4.06
N VAL A 93 -15.76 -3.92 5.04
CA VAL A 93 -15.62 -4.30 6.45
C VAL A 93 -16.90 -4.98 6.94
N ILE A 94 -16.81 -6.29 7.17
CA ILE A 94 -17.92 -7.15 7.59
C ILE A 94 -18.58 -6.60 8.87
N GLY A 95 -19.92 -6.50 8.85
CA GLY A 95 -20.70 -6.00 9.99
C GLY A 95 -20.82 -4.47 10.06
N THR A 96 -20.28 -3.74 9.07
CA THR A 96 -20.37 -2.28 8.96
C THR A 96 -21.12 -1.85 7.70
N ARG A 97 -21.21 -0.54 7.46
CA ARG A 97 -21.71 0.05 6.20
C ARG A 97 -20.63 0.20 5.12
N MET A 98 -19.36 -0.07 5.43
CA MET A 98 -18.27 0.00 4.44
C MET A 98 -18.33 -1.21 3.51
N VAL A 99 -18.92 -1.03 2.34
CA VAL A 99 -19.02 -2.05 1.29
C VAL A 99 -17.68 -2.30 0.60
N GLY A 100 -17.51 -3.49 0.04
CA GLY A 100 -16.39 -3.79 -0.84
C GLY A 100 -16.60 -3.23 -2.23
N PHE A 101 -15.65 -2.42 -2.71
CA PHE A 101 -15.70 -1.82 -4.04
C PHE A 101 -15.20 -2.77 -5.13
N GLY A 102 -14.40 -3.79 -4.80
CA GLY A 102 -13.71 -4.62 -5.79
C GLY A 102 -12.94 -3.78 -6.81
N SER A 103 -12.79 -4.31 -8.02
CA SER A 103 -12.20 -3.61 -9.17
C SER A 103 -13.21 -2.79 -9.97
N ASN A 104 -14.30 -2.28 -9.35
CA ASN A 104 -15.43 -1.66 -10.07
C ASN A 104 -15.22 -0.17 -10.45
N PHE A 105 -14.08 0.43 -10.11
CA PHE A 105 -13.75 1.79 -10.56
C PHE A 105 -13.45 1.83 -12.07
N PRO A 106 -13.58 2.98 -12.76
CA PRO A 106 -13.48 3.04 -14.23
C PRO A 106 -12.14 2.61 -14.85
N GLU A 107 -11.01 2.72 -14.12
CA GLU A 107 -9.69 2.18 -14.52
C GLU A 107 -9.29 0.93 -13.70
N GLY A 108 -10.22 0.34 -12.94
CA GLY A 108 -9.97 -0.87 -12.14
C GLY A 108 -9.14 -0.61 -10.88
N ASP A 109 -8.23 -1.52 -10.56
CA ASP A 109 -7.41 -1.47 -9.34
C ASP A 109 -6.47 -0.24 -9.31
N ASP A 110 -6.04 0.21 -10.49
CA ASP A 110 -5.30 1.44 -10.76
C ASP A 110 -5.95 2.68 -10.10
N ASP A 111 -7.28 2.72 -10.04
CA ASP A 111 -8.02 3.79 -9.37
C ASP A 111 -7.96 3.73 -7.86
N LEU A 112 -7.97 2.53 -7.30
CA LEU A 112 -7.85 2.34 -5.87
C LEU A 112 -6.45 2.72 -5.39
N TRP A 113 -5.41 2.39 -6.14
CA TRP A 113 -4.05 2.87 -5.85
C TRP A 113 -3.93 4.40 -5.94
N LYS A 114 -4.61 5.05 -6.89
CA LYS A 114 -4.69 6.52 -6.98
C LYS A 114 -5.43 7.13 -5.79
N VAL A 115 -6.50 6.49 -5.29
CA VAL A 115 -7.18 6.88 -4.04
C VAL A 115 -6.25 6.75 -2.84
N ILE A 116 -5.48 5.66 -2.74
CA ILE A 116 -4.52 5.44 -1.65
C ILE A 116 -3.42 6.51 -1.70
N ALA A 117 -2.85 6.79 -2.88
CA ALA A 117 -1.90 7.89 -3.07
C ALA A 117 -2.46 9.25 -2.64
N TYR A 118 -3.74 9.52 -2.93
CA TYR A 118 -4.42 10.72 -2.45
C TYR A 118 -4.61 10.74 -0.92
N LEU A 119 -4.92 9.61 -0.28
CA LEU A 119 -4.95 9.53 1.19
C LEU A 119 -3.57 9.83 1.79
N ARG A 120 -2.52 9.18 1.28
CA ARG A 120 -1.12 9.39 1.72
C ARG A 120 -0.64 10.82 1.53
N SER A 121 -0.92 11.45 0.38
CA SER A 121 -0.48 12.83 0.11
C SER A 121 -1.15 13.89 1.00
N ASN A 122 -2.23 13.53 1.68
CA ASN A 122 -2.98 14.41 2.58
C ASN A 122 -2.96 13.91 4.04
N GLN A 123 -2.23 12.83 4.33
CA GLN A 123 -2.14 12.27 5.67
C GLN A 123 -1.33 13.21 6.59
N GLN A 124 -1.79 13.36 7.84
CA GLN A 124 -1.04 14.05 8.88
C GLN A 124 0.29 13.34 9.14
N ALA A 125 1.26 14.08 9.70
CA ALA A 125 2.56 13.50 10.03
C ALA A 125 2.43 12.42 11.11
N CYS A 126 2.87 11.21 10.76
CA CYS A 126 2.99 10.02 11.59
C CYS A 126 4.47 9.59 11.65
#